data_AF-A0A5J5IK06-F1
#
_entry.id   AF-A0A5J5IK06-F1
#
_cell.length_a   1.000
_cell.length_b   1.000
_cell.length_c   1.000
_cell.angle_alpha   90.00
_cell.angle_beta   90.00
_cell.angle_gamma   90.00
#
_symmetry.space_group_name_H-M   'P 1'
#
loop_
_entity.id
_entity.type
_entity.pdbx_description
1 polymer ?
#
loop_
_entity_poly.entity_id
_entity_poly.type
_entity_poly.pdbx_seq_one_letter_code
_entity_poly.pdbx_strand_id
1 'polypeptide(L)'
;MEQLEGLPQEGRYHAKGNYDRRFIVEVTKEIEEGLPFQAACTKYNLNKQSVRRWLTDPGFRHVKTKRRNFSVQDKRSIVRAIKSEGLNYKEAAIAYQISVKAIQNWEKEFAAENAELGSCNQETLNKKKTEQPASMNSEQVQQLRQQLAEAQLKIAALNTLIDVAEQQLKIDIRKKHGARQSGK
;
A
#
# COMPACT_ATOMS: atom_id res chain seq x y z
N MET A 1 -6.00 42.13 46.81
CA MET A 1 -7.10 41.51 46.05
C MET A 1 -6.58 41.26 44.66
N GLU A 2 -6.00 40.09 44.47
CA GLU A 2 -5.30 39.72 43.24
C GLU A 2 -6.32 39.11 42.26
N GLN A 3 -6.16 39.48 41.01
CA GLN A 3 -7.14 39.41 39.95
C GLN A 3 -7.55 37.96 39.62
N LEU A 4 -8.83 37.63 39.78
CA LEU A 4 -9.47 36.47 39.18
C LEU A 4 -9.86 36.83 37.73
N GLU A 5 -8.86 37.10 36.89
CA GLU A 5 -9.06 37.20 35.45
C GLU A 5 -9.10 35.82 34.80
N GLY A 6 -10.16 35.58 34.01
CA GLY A 6 -10.14 34.64 32.88
C GLY A 6 -10.61 33.22 33.16
N LEU A 7 -11.92 33.01 33.27
CA LEU A 7 -12.52 31.71 32.93
C LEU A 7 -13.00 31.76 31.48
N PRO A 8 -12.32 31.12 30.51
CA PRO A 8 -12.96 30.78 29.25
C PRO A 8 -13.98 29.67 29.54
N GLN A 9 -15.24 30.06 29.77
CA GLN A 9 -16.37 29.16 30.05
C GLN A 9 -16.85 28.40 28.78
N GLU A 10 -16.30 28.74 27.62
CA GLU A 10 -16.75 28.17 26.35
C GLU A 10 -16.04 26.84 26.07
N GLY A 11 -16.81 25.76 25.90
CA GLY A 11 -16.29 24.46 25.47
C GLY A 11 -15.94 23.47 26.58
N ARG A 12 -16.35 23.68 27.84
CA ARG A 12 -16.06 22.75 28.96
C ARG A 12 -16.57 21.33 28.73
N TYR A 13 -17.70 21.20 28.03
CA TYR A 13 -18.36 19.93 27.76
C TYR A 13 -18.59 19.72 26.27
N HIS A 14 -18.36 18.50 25.82
CA HIS A 14 -18.85 18.02 24.53
C HIS A 14 -20.39 17.91 24.57
N ALA A 15 -21.04 17.98 23.41
CA ALA A 15 -22.49 17.82 23.25
C ALA A 15 -23.10 16.51 23.83
N LYS A 16 -22.26 15.57 24.26
CA LYS A 16 -22.65 14.29 24.88
C LYS A 16 -22.57 14.32 26.42
N GLY A 17 -22.25 15.46 27.02
CA GLY A 17 -22.13 15.64 28.47
C GLY A 17 -20.75 15.30 29.06
N ASN A 18 -19.83 14.77 28.26
CA ASN A 18 -18.45 14.50 28.69
C ASN A 18 -17.61 15.78 28.66
N TYR A 19 -16.59 15.89 29.51
CA TYR A 19 -15.61 16.98 29.43
C TYR A 19 -14.93 17.01 28.06
N ASP A 20 -14.77 18.19 27.47
CA ASP A 20 -14.08 18.32 26.19
C ASP A 20 -12.59 17.96 26.36
N ARG A 21 -12.04 17.25 25.38
CA ARG A 21 -10.65 16.80 25.38
C ARG A 21 -9.69 17.98 25.42
N ARG A 22 -10.01 19.09 24.76
CA ARG A 22 -9.16 20.29 24.74
C ARG A 22 -9.05 20.91 26.13
N PHE A 23 -10.18 21.05 26.80
CA PHE A 23 -10.27 21.51 28.18
C PHE A 23 -9.49 20.60 29.14
N ILE A 24 -9.60 19.28 29.00
CA ILE A 24 -8.82 18.35 29.83
C ILE A 24 -7.31 18.56 29.63
N VAL A 25 -6.86 18.71 28.37
CA VAL A 25 -5.42 18.91 28.04
C VAL A 25 -4.91 20.26 28.56
N GLU A 26 -5.74 21.29 28.56
CA GLU A 26 -5.39 22.61 29.13
C GLU A 26 -5.22 22.53 30.64
N VAL A 27 -6.16 21.89 31.34
CA VAL A 27 -6.08 21.70 32.80
C VAL A 27 -4.87 20.84 33.19
N THR A 28 -4.58 19.75 32.46
CA THR A 28 -3.41 18.92 32.74
C THR A 28 -2.11 19.69 32.46
N LYS A 29 -2.07 20.51 31.42
CA LYS A 29 -0.92 21.37 31.10
C LYS A 29 -0.64 22.39 32.20
N GLU A 30 -1.66 23.09 32.72
CA GLU A 30 -1.46 24.04 33.83
C GLU A 30 -0.89 23.36 35.08
N ILE A 31 -1.32 22.13 35.37
CA ILE A 31 -0.78 21.34 36.49
C ILE A 31 0.68 20.96 36.25
N GLU A 32 1.05 20.62 35.01
CA GLU A 32 2.44 20.35 34.63
C GLU A 32 3.34 21.60 34.69
N GLU A 33 2.79 22.78 34.37
CA GLU A 33 3.48 24.07 34.45
C GLU A 33 3.65 24.59 35.89
N GLY A 34 3.09 23.87 36.88
CA GLY A 34 3.32 24.12 38.31
C GLY A 34 2.08 24.50 39.11
N LEU A 35 0.87 24.49 38.51
CA LEU A 35 -0.36 24.72 39.26
C LEU A 35 -0.63 23.53 40.20
N PRO A 36 -0.78 23.74 41.53
CA PRO A 36 -1.10 22.66 42.44
C PRO A 36 -2.43 22.00 42.08
N PHE A 37 -2.49 20.67 42.16
CA PHE A 37 -3.69 19.88 41.86
C PHE A 37 -4.96 20.40 42.58
N GLN A 38 -4.85 20.75 43.87
CA GLN A 38 -6.00 21.30 44.62
C GLN A 38 -6.41 22.68 44.11
N ALA A 39 -5.46 23.53 43.71
CA ALA A 39 -5.74 24.84 43.14
C ALA A 39 -6.46 24.72 41.80
N ALA A 40 -6.08 23.76 40.95
CA ALA A 40 -6.77 23.46 39.70
C ALA A 40 -8.23 22.99 39.95
N CYS A 41 -8.44 22.15 40.96
CA CYS A 41 -9.79 21.69 41.32
C CYS A 41 -10.69 22.85 41.75
N THR A 42 -10.15 23.78 42.55
CA THR A 42 -10.88 24.97 43.02
C THR A 42 -11.12 25.97 41.88
N LYS A 43 -10.10 26.27 41.07
CA LYS A 43 -10.15 27.23 39.95
C LYS A 43 -11.20 26.83 38.91
N TYR A 44 -11.27 25.55 38.57
CA TYR A 44 -12.16 25.04 37.52
C TYR A 44 -13.43 24.36 38.05
N ASN A 45 -13.65 24.34 39.37
CA ASN A 45 -14.73 23.59 40.03
C ASN A 45 -14.87 22.15 39.50
N LEU A 46 -13.78 21.40 39.58
CA LEU A 46 -13.67 20.04 39.05
C LEU A 46 -13.68 18.99 40.15
N ASN A 47 -14.26 17.83 39.86
CA ASN A 47 -14.16 16.69 40.76
C ASN A 47 -12.71 16.19 40.82
N LYS A 48 -12.17 16.07 42.04
CA LYS A 48 -10.82 15.57 42.31
C LYS A 48 -10.54 14.24 41.63
N GLN A 49 -11.54 13.34 41.57
CA GLN A 49 -11.38 12.05 40.91
C GLN A 49 -11.22 12.18 39.39
N SER A 50 -11.92 13.14 38.77
CA SER A 50 -11.80 13.41 37.33
C SER A 50 -10.41 13.92 36.98
N VAL A 51 -9.90 14.91 37.72
CA VAL A 51 -8.56 15.46 37.49
C VAL A 51 -7.48 14.41 37.74
N ARG A 52 -7.63 13.58 38.78
CA ARG A 52 -6.68 12.48 39.07
C ARG A 52 -6.65 11.46 37.94
N ARG A 53 -7.81 11.10 37.39
CA ARG A 53 -7.92 10.22 36.22
C ARG A 53 -7.22 10.81 34.99
N TRP A 54 -7.35 12.10 34.75
CA TRP A 54 -6.71 12.77 33.62
C TRP A 54 -5.18 12.78 33.72
N LEU A 55 -4.63 12.89 34.92
CA LEU A 55 -3.18 12.84 35.16
C LEU A 55 -2.58 11.43 35.01
N THR A 56 -3.38 10.40 35.30
CA THR A 56 -2.97 8.99 35.19
C THR A 56 -3.09 8.42 33.78
N ASP A 57 -4.02 8.93 32.97
CA ASP A 57 -4.26 8.44 31.61
C ASP A 57 -3.32 9.12 30.61
N PRO A 58 -2.44 8.35 29.91
CA PRO A 58 -1.52 8.90 28.93
C PRO A 58 -2.21 9.67 27.78
N GLY A 59 -3.50 9.43 27.53
CA GLY A 59 -4.27 10.07 26.47
C GLY A 59 -4.62 11.54 26.71
N PHE A 60 -4.51 12.02 27.95
CA PHE A 60 -4.82 13.39 28.38
C PHE A 60 -3.59 14.21 28.80
N ARG A 61 -2.42 13.57 28.87
CA ARG A 61 -1.16 14.29 29.11
C ARG A 61 -0.84 15.19 27.92
N HIS A 62 -0.29 16.38 28.16
CA HIS A 62 0.13 17.32 27.11
C HIS A 62 1.36 16.84 26.32
N VAL A 63 1.59 15.53 26.22
CA VAL A 63 2.61 14.99 25.32
C VAL A 63 2.11 15.19 23.90
N LYS A 64 2.82 16.02 23.13
CA LYS A 64 2.64 16.16 21.68
C LYS A 64 2.92 14.82 21.03
N THR A 65 1.95 13.91 21.04
CA THR A 65 1.99 12.65 20.30
C THR A 65 1.90 13.00 18.83
N LYS A 66 3.06 13.30 18.25
CA LYS A 66 3.21 13.54 16.82
C LYS A 66 2.87 12.23 16.14
N ARG A 67 1.62 12.09 15.70
CA ARG A 67 1.23 10.99 14.81
C ARG A 67 2.12 11.11 13.58
N ARG A 68 2.96 10.10 13.35
CA ARG A 68 3.66 9.99 12.07
C ARG A 68 2.59 9.74 11.02
N ASN A 69 2.34 10.76 10.20
CA ASN A 69 1.51 10.59 9.03
C ASN A 69 2.38 9.93 7.96
N PHE A 70 2.12 8.65 7.70
CA PHE A 70 2.78 7.93 6.62
C PHE A 70 2.09 8.25 5.31
N SER A 71 2.85 8.61 4.28
CA SER A 71 2.34 8.74 2.92
C SER A 71 1.83 7.39 2.42
N VAL A 72 0.89 7.39 1.47
CA VAL A 72 0.41 6.17 0.82
C VAL A 72 1.58 5.43 0.15
N GLN A 73 2.53 6.16 -0.42
CA GLN A 73 3.73 5.59 -1.03
C GLN A 73 4.62 4.88 0.00
N ASP A 74 4.86 5.52 1.16
CA ASP A 74 5.67 4.94 2.24
C ASP A 74 5.03 3.65 2.74
N LYS A 75 3.71 3.66 2.97
CA LYS A 75 2.96 2.46 3.39
C LYS A 75 3.10 1.32 2.39
N ARG A 76 2.97 1.61 1.08
CA ARG A 76 3.11 0.61 0.01
C ARG A 76 4.53 0.06 -0.07
N SER A 77 5.55 0.92 0.09
CA SER A 77 6.95 0.51 0.12
C SER A 77 7.23 -0.47 1.25
N ILE A 78 6.72 -0.17 2.45
CA ILE A 78 6.89 -1.02 3.64
C ILE A 78 6.18 -2.38 3.44
N VAL A 79 4.94 -2.38 2.97
CA VAL A 79 4.19 -3.64 2.72
C VAL A 79 4.87 -4.46 1.61
N ARG A 80 5.42 -3.82 0.59
CA ARG A 80 6.17 -4.51 -0.47
C ARG A 80 7.45 -5.13 0.08
N ALA A 81 8.23 -4.41 0.89
CA ALA A 81 9.46 -4.92 1.50
C ALA A 81 9.16 -6.19 2.32
N ILE A 82 8.10 -6.19 3.12
CA ILE A 82 7.65 -7.35 3.90
C ILE A 82 7.34 -8.55 3.00
N LYS A 83 6.59 -8.35 1.93
CA LYS A 83 6.21 -9.45 1.01
C LYS A 83 7.37 -9.98 0.17
N SER A 84 8.30 -9.10 -0.19
CA SER A 84 9.40 -9.42 -1.11
C SER A 84 10.60 -10.02 -0.38
N GLU A 85 10.93 -9.51 0.81
CA GLU A 85 12.12 -9.88 1.57
C GLU A 85 11.83 -10.94 2.66
N GLY A 86 10.56 -11.32 2.86
CA GLY A 86 10.18 -12.26 3.92
C GLY A 86 10.36 -11.70 5.34
N LEU A 87 10.49 -10.38 5.46
CA LEU A 87 10.62 -9.69 6.75
C LEU A 87 9.42 -10.00 7.65
N ASN A 88 9.68 -10.34 8.92
CA ASN A 88 8.59 -10.57 9.86
C ASN A 88 7.90 -9.24 10.21
N TYR A 89 6.57 -9.24 10.34
CA TYR A 89 5.79 -8.06 10.73
C TYR A 89 6.32 -7.38 12.02
N LYS A 90 6.86 -8.17 12.95
CA LYS A 90 7.47 -7.67 14.19
C LYS A 90 8.78 -6.93 13.94
N GLU A 91 9.61 -7.43 13.04
CA GLU A 91 10.89 -6.81 12.68
C GLU A 91 10.66 -5.50 11.93
N ALA A 92 9.71 -5.49 10.99
CA ALA A 92 9.29 -4.27 10.30
C ALA A 92 8.68 -3.24 11.27
N ALA A 93 7.87 -3.68 12.24
CA ALA A 93 7.31 -2.81 13.26
C ALA A 93 8.39 -2.09 14.08
N ILE A 94 9.47 -2.79 14.42
CA ILE A 94 10.61 -2.23 15.15
C ILE A 94 11.40 -1.27 14.25
N ALA A 95 11.75 -1.69 13.03
CA ALA A 95 12.55 -0.92 12.09
C ALA A 95 11.90 0.43 11.73
N TYR A 96 10.60 0.43 11.47
CA TYR A 96 9.88 1.62 11.05
C TYR A 96 9.16 2.35 12.20
N GLN A 97 9.21 1.81 13.43
CA GLN A 97 8.46 2.29 14.61
C GLN A 97 6.95 2.40 14.33
N ILE A 98 6.39 1.33 13.77
CA ILE A 98 4.98 1.24 13.38
C ILE A 98 4.35 0.09 14.15
N SER A 99 3.07 0.21 14.50
CA SER A 99 2.36 -0.91 15.12
C SER A 99 2.11 -2.03 14.11
N VAL A 100 2.26 -3.28 14.55
CA VAL A 100 1.95 -4.47 13.74
C VAL A 100 0.52 -4.41 13.19
N LYS A 101 -0.43 -3.95 14.01
CA LYS A 101 -1.83 -3.72 13.61
C LYS A 101 -1.96 -2.74 12.44
N ALA A 102 -1.17 -1.67 12.41
CA ALA A 102 -1.23 -0.70 11.31
C ALA A 102 -0.73 -1.32 10.01
N ILE A 103 0.35 -2.10 10.05
CA ILE A 103 0.87 -2.80 8.86
C ILE A 103 -0.16 -3.81 8.32
N GLN A 104 -0.80 -4.59 9.19
CA GLN A 104 -1.85 -5.53 8.80
C GLN A 104 -3.07 -4.84 8.20
N ASN A 105 -3.46 -3.68 8.72
CA ASN A 105 -4.56 -2.91 8.15
C ASN A 105 -4.20 -2.38 6.75
N TRP A 106 -2.98 -1.86 6.55
CA TRP A 106 -2.53 -1.41 5.23
C TRP A 106 -2.47 -2.56 4.22
N GLU A 107 -2.04 -3.75 4.65
CA GLU A 107 -2.05 -4.92 3.78
C GLU A 107 -3.47 -5.26 3.32
N LYS A 108 -4.46 -5.23 4.22
CA LYS A 108 -5.87 -5.47 3.88
C LYS A 108 -6.43 -4.37 2.98
N GLU A 109 -6.14 -3.11 3.27
CA GLU A 109 -6.53 -1.96 2.44
C GLU A 109 -5.97 -2.09 1.03
N PHE A 110 -4.69 -2.42 0.88
CA PHE A 110 -4.07 -2.62 -0.43
C PHE A 110 -4.53 -3.91 -1.12
N ALA A 111 -4.87 -4.95 -0.38
CA ALA A 111 -5.47 -6.15 -0.97
C ALA A 111 -6.87 -5.85 -1.54
N ALA A 112 -7.67 -5.05 -0.82
CA ALA A 112 -8.97 -4.58 -1.30
C ALA A 112 -8.83 -3.64 -2.50
N GLU A 113 -7.93 -2.65 -2.45
CA GLU A 113 -7.66 -1.73 -3.56
C GLU A 113 -7.17 -2.49 -4.81
N ASN A 114 -6.28 -3.47 -4.65
CA ASN A 114 -5.83 -4.31 -5.77
C ASN A 114 -6.96 -5.20 -6.31
N ALA A 115 -7.90 -5.65 -5.48
CA ALA A 115 -9.07 -6.39 -5.93
C ALA A 115 -10.03 -5.50 -6.73
N GLU A 116 -10.24 -4.25 -6.31
CA GLU A 116 -11.05 -3.25 -7.01
C GLU A 116 -10.40 -2.80 -8.33
N LEU A 117 -9.09 -2.55 -8.35
CA LEU A 117 -8.34 -2.27 -9.57
C LEU A 117 -8.29 -3.50 -10.51
N GLY A 118 -8.27 -4.70 -9.93
CA GLY A 118 -8.41 -5.96 -10.66
C GLY A 118 -9.79 -6.10 -11.33
N SER A 119 -10.84 -5.57 -10.70
CA SER A 119 -12.20 -5.50 -11.26
C SER A 119 -12.32 -4.45 -12.38
N CYS A 120 -11.70 -3.28 -12.22
CA CYS A 120 -11.73 -2.21 -13.24
C CYS A 120 -10.92 -2.57 -14.50
N ASN A 121 -9.80 -3.28 -14.35
CA ASN A 121 -9.03 -3.81 -15.49
C ASN A 121 -9.70 -5.02 -16.17
N GLN A 122 -10.65 -5.68 -15.49
CA GLN A 122 -11.40 -6.78 -16.08
C GLN A 122 -12.42 -6.29 -17.12
N GLU A 123 -13.06 -5.13 -16.98
CA GLU A 123 -14.01 -4.66 -17.99
C GLU A 123 -13.35 -4.34 -19.35
N THR A 124 -12.06 -4.00 -19.38
CA THR A 124 -11.32 -3.76 -20.63
C THR A 124 -10.56 -4.99 -21.16
N LEU A 125 -10.32 -6.02 -20.34
CA LEU A 125 -9.72 -7.30 -20.77
C LEU A 125 -10.71 -8.47 -20.94
N ASN A 126 -11.95 -8.38 -20.44
CA ASN A 126 -12.94 -9.46 -20.48
C ASN A 126 -13.60 -9.65 -21.85
N LYS A 127 -13.17 -8.92 -22.89
CA LYS A 127 -13.42 -9.31 -24.29
C LYS A 127 -12.33 -10.20 -24.90
N LYS A 128 -11.20 -10.46 -24.21
CA LYS A 128 -10.12 -11.30 -24.75
C LYS A 128 -9.44 -12.29 -23.80
N LYS A 129 -9.85 -12.42 -22.54
CA LYS A 129 -9.20 -13.40 -21.66
C LYS A 129 -10.17 -14.07 -20.69
N THR A 130 -11.04 -14.88 -21.25
CA THR A 130 -11.61 -16.02 -20.52
C THR A 130 -10.47 -17.02 -20.29
N GLU A 131 -10.34 -17.44 -19.02
CA GLU A 131 -9.56 -18.59 -18.52
C GLU A 131 -8.03 -18.42 -18.36
N GLN A 132 -7.60 -18.19 -17.10
CA GLN A 132 -6.60 -19.09 -16.55
C GLN A 132 -7.35 -20.30 -15.94
N PRO A 133 -6.97 -21.54 -16.31
CA PRO A 133 -7.04 -22.65 -15.39
C PRO A 133 -5.61 -23.04 -14.97
N ALA A 134 -5.44 -23.25 -13.68
CA ALA A 134 -4.24 -23.81 -13.04
C ALA A 134 -4.01 -25.30 -13.38
N SER A 135 -4.41 -25.73 -14.57
CA SER A 135 -4.01 -26.97 -15.21
C SER A 135 -4.04 -26.66 -16.71
N MET A 136 -2.91 -26.34 -17.32
CA MET A 136 -2.85 -26.37 -18.77
C MET A 136 -3.27 -27.78 -19.19
N ASN A 137 -4.44 -27.91 -19.83
CA ASN A 137 -4.93 -29.17 -20.38
C ASN A 137 -3.76 -29.80 -21.14
N SER A 138 -3.28 -30.96 -20.68
CA SER A 138 -2.13 -31.66 -21.27
C SER A 138 -2.30 -31.80 -22.78
N GLU A 139 -3.55 -31.99 -23.22
CA GLU A 139 -3.98 -32.04 -24.61
C GLU A 139 -3.72 -30.74 -25.38
N GLN A 140 -4.01 -29.57 -24.80
CA GLN A 140 -3.74 -28.28 -25.45
C GLN A 140 -2.23 -28.04 -25.60
N VAL A 141 -1.45 -28.41 -24.59
CA VAL A 141 0.03 -28.31 -24.66
C VAL A 141 0.57 -29.26 -25.72
N GLN A 142 0.03 -30.48 -25.83
CA GLN A 142 0.41 -31.44 -26.85
C GLN A 142 0.05 -30.95 -28.26
N GLN A 143 -1.16 -30.42 -28.46
CA GLN A 143 -1.59 -29.85 -29.74
C GLN A 143 -0.72 -28.67 -30.15
N LEU A 144 -0.43 -27.75 -29.23
CA LEU A 144 0.45 -26.60 -29.50
C LEU A 144 1.87 -27.05 -29.85
N ARG A 145 2.41 -28.06 -29.15
CA ARG A 145 3.72 -28.64 -29.47
C ARG A 145 3.73 -29.31 -30.85
N GLN A 146 2.66 -30.00 -31.21
CA GLN A 146 2.52 -30.65 -32.51
C GLN A 146 2.46 -29.62 -33.65
N GLN A 147 1.68 -28.55 -33.48
CA GLN A 147 1.62 -27.43 -34.43
C GLN A 147 2.98 -26.74 -34.59
N LEU A 148 3.71 -26.56 -33.48
CA LEU A 148 5.06 -25.99 -33.50
C LEU A 148 6.01 -26.90 -34.30
N ALA A 149 6.01 -28.20 -34.02
CA ALA A 149 6.85 -29.17 -34.74
C ALA A 149 6.52 -29.22 -36.24
N GLU A 150 5.24 -29.20 -36.60
CA GLU A 150 4.80 -29.18 -38.00
C GLU A 150 5.24 -27.89 -38.72
N ALA A 151 5.11 -26.74 -38.08
CA ALA A 151 5.58 -25.46 -38.61
C ALA A 151 7.11 -25.46 -38.81
N GLN A 152 7.88 -25.99 -37.85
CA GLN A 152 9.33 -26.11 -37.97
C GLN A 152 9.73 -27.04 -39.12
N LEU A 153 9.04 -28.17 -39.29
CA LEU A 153 9.27 -29.09 -40.39
C LEU A 153 8.98 -28.43 -41.74
N LYS A 154 7.85 -27.70 -41.86
CA LYS A 154 7.53 -26.93 -43.07
C LYS A 154 8.60 -25.89 -43.40
N ILE A 155 9.07 -25.14 -42.39
CA ILE A 155 10.14 -24.16 -42.56
C ILE A 155 11.43 -24.84 -43.03
N ALA A 156 11.81 -25.96 -42.41
CA ALA A 156 13.00 -26.72 -42.79
C ALA A 156 12.90 -27.22 -44.24
N ALA A 157 11.77 -27.82 -44.63
CA ALA A 157 11.54 -28.31 -45.98
C ALA A 157 11.55 -27.19 -47.05
N LEU A 158 10.98 -26.02 -46.73
CA LEU A 158 11.02 -24.87 -47.62
C LEU A 158 12.45 -24.35 -47.79
N ASN A 159 13.23 -24.27 -46.71
CA ASN A 159 14.63 -23.86 -46.79
C ASN A 159 15.47 -24.85 -47.59
N THR A 160 15.28 -26.16 -47.39
CA THR A 160 16.02 -27.17 -48.18
C THR A 160 15.62 -27.15 -49.65
N LEU A 161 14.35 -26.89 -49.97
CA LEU A 161 13.92 -26.72 -51.35
C LEU A 161 14.59 -25.50 -52.01
N ILE A 162 14.74 -24.41 -51.27
CA ILE A 162 15.51 -23.23 -51.72
C ILE A 162 16.96 -23.63 -51.99
N ASP A 163 17.62 -24.33 -51.06
CA ASP A 163 19.01 -24.76 -51.23
C ASP A 163 19.20 -25.64 -52.49
N VAL A 164 18.29 -26.59 -52.71
CA VAL A 164 18.31 -27.46 -53.90
C VAL A 164 18.08 -26.64 -55.18
N ALA A 165 17.16 -25.69 -55.17
CA ALA A 165 16.88 -24.83 -56.31
C ALA A 165 18.08 -23.93 -56.64
N GLU A 166 18.75 -23.35 -55.65
CA GLU A 166 19.97 -22.55 -55.84
C GLU A 166 21.10 -23.39 -56.46
N GLN A 167 21.27 -24.64 -56.01
CA GLN A 167 22.26 -25.58 -56.56
C GLN A 167 21.98 -25.95 -58.03
N GLN A 168 20.74 -26.26 -58.37
CA GLN A 168 20.37 -26.70 -59.72
C GLN A 168 20.34 -25.54 -60.73
N LEU A 169 19.82 -24.38 -60.32
CA LEU A 169 19.64 -23.23 -61.20
C LEU A 169 20.86 -22.30 -61.22
N LYS A 170 21.80 -22.44 -60.26
CA LYS A 170 22.99 -21.58 -60.09
C LYS A 170 22.64 -20.08 -59.97
N ILE A 171 21.46 -19.78 -59.42
CA ILE A 171 20.98 -18.43 -59.14
C ILE A 171 20.77 -18.32 -57.63
N ASP A 172 21.18 -17.20 -57.06
CA ASP A 172 21.05 -16.90 -55.63
C ASP A 172 19.61 -16.41 -55.36
N ILE A 173 18.81 -17.23 -54.68
CA ILE A 173 17.38 -16.96 -54.42
C ILE A 173 17.22 -16.26 -53.07
N ARG A 174 18.08 -16.56 -52.10
CA ARG A 174 18.04 -15.97 -50.77
C ARG A 174 18.50 -14.52 -50.76
N LYS A 175 17.76 -13.66 -50.06
CA LYS A 175 18.16 -12.26 -49.85
C LYS A 175 19.38 -12.19 -48.92
N LYS A 176 20.48 -11.60 -49.38
CA LYS A 176 21.66 -11.27 -48.56
C LYS A 176 21.35 -10.08 -47.65
N HIS A 177 21.67 -10.21 -46.37
CA HIS A 177 21.59 -9.10 -45.42
C HIS A 177 22.61 -8.01 -45.83
N GLY A 178 22.14 -6.78 -46.02
CA GLY A 178 22.99 -5.62 -46.30
C GLY A 178 22.99 -5.07 -47.73
N ALA A 179 22.18 -5.61 -48.66
CA ALA A 179 22.00 -4.96 -49.96
C ALA A 179 21.29 -3.60 -49.77
N ARG A 180 21.99 -2.49 -50.07
CA ARG A 180 21.40 -1.14 -50.11
C ARG A 180 20.20 -1.16 -51.06
N GLN A 181 19.04 -0.70 -50.60
CA GLN A 181 17.89 -0.47 -51.47
C GLN A 181 18.33 0.48 -52.58
N SER A 182 18.26 0.06 -53.84
CA SER A 182 18.39 0.99 -54.95
C SER A 182 17.18 1.91 -54.89
N GLY A 183 17.42 3.16 -54.50
CA GLY A 183 16.41 4.21 -54.51
C GLY A 183 15.75 4.29 -55.88
N LYS A 184 14.43 4.41 -55.88
CA LYS A 184 13.69 4.95 -57.02
C LYS A 184 13.74 6.47 -56.92
#